data_AF-A0A832MX29-F1
#
_entry.id   AF-A0A832MX29-F1
#
_cell.length_a   1.000
_cell.length_b   1.000
_cell.length_c   1.000
_cell.angle_alpha   90.00
_cell.angle_beta   90.00
_cell.angle_gamma   90.00
#
_symmetry.space_group_name_H-M   'P 1'
#
loop_
_entity.id
_entity.type
_entity.pdbx_description
1 polymer ?
#
loop_
_entity_poly.entity_id
_entity_poly.type
_entity_poly.pdbx_seq_one_letter_code
_entity_poly.pdbx_strand_id
1 'polypeptide(L)'
;MKNLFFIAVAATVLFAFSSVVSAQEEQKMKFDDWQKEIATYTAKRDSLKNVLDKLNQDIANLKNQLAGLDADYQKELQNYYSLLQTSKQEMDSFAQKLDQISATIDGYMKMSDQDLCAHRDDVAALQNQLNDLKASKLHLAAEFYSKYQTIMNNYADLQARIAKCSQVVMKTYTVGTWAKNRDCLWNIAKKKTIYDDPWKWPKIYVENRDEIKNPDLIYPKQVLKIPENGPLTDREKAAAKAYYAKKARAEKAAAEKANKPAETH
;
A
#
# COMPACT_ATOMS: atom_id res chain seq x y z
N MET A 1 9.28 81.70 68.86
CA MET A 1 8.70 81.10 67.63
C MET A 1 9.31 79.75 67.24
N LYS A 2 10.62 79.48 67.47
CA LYS A 2 11.21 78.15 67.23
C LYS A 2 10.60 77.00 68.07
N ASN A 3 10.12 77.28 69.28
CA ASN A 3 9.59 76.24 70.18
C ASN A 3 8.11 75.87 69.92
N LEU A 4 7.34 76.70 69.21
CA LEU A 4 5.96 76.33 68.81
C LEU A 4 5.94 75.47 67.54
N PHE A 5 6.92 75.63 66.65
CA PHE A 5 7.02 74.85 65.42
C PHE A 5 7.39 73.38 65.72
N PHE A 6 8.24 73.14 66.71
CA PHE A 6 8.62 71.79 67.14
C PHE A 6 7.46 71.02 67.80
N ILE A 7 6.56 71.69 68.52
CA ILE A 7 5.41 71.05 69.16
C ILE A 7 4.32 70.70 68.11
N ALA A 8 4.12 71.55 67.10
CA ALA A 8 3.19 71.28 66.01
C ALA A 8 3.66 70.14 65.07
N VAL A 9 4.97 70.03 64.83
CA VAL A 9 5.57 68.93 64.04
C VAL A 9 5.59 67.61 64.85
N ALA A 10 5.82 67.66 66.16
CA ALA A 10 5.74 66.48 67.01
C ALA A 10 4.30 65.94 67.12
N ALA A 11 3.28 66.81 67.21
CA ALA A 11 1.88 66.40 67.27
C ALA A 11 1.35 65.81 65.95
N THR A 12 1.83 66.28 64.80
CA THR A 12 1.44 65.73 63.49
C THR A 12 2.12 64.40 63.16
N VAL A 13 3.36 64.18 63.62
CA VAL A 13 4.03 62.87 63.51
C VAL A 13 3.42 61.83 64.45
N LEU A 14 2.95 62.21 65.64
CA LEU A 14 2.25 61.32 66.57
C LEU A 14 0.81 60.96 66.13
N PHE A 15 0.11 61.85 65.41
CA PHE A 15 -1.23 61.57 64.87
C PHE A 15 -1.20 60.79 63.54
N ALA A 16 -0.10 60.88 62.79
CA ALA A 16 0.15 60.03 61.63
C ALA A 16 0.65 58.61 62.01
N PHE A 17 1.26 58.43 63.19
CA PHE A 17 1.66 57.10 63.67
C PHE A 17 0.52 56.30 64.34
N SER A 18 -0.52 56.97 64.83
CA SER A 18 -1.70 56.28 65.40
C SER A 18 -2.71 55.80 64.35
N SER A 19 -2.66 56.35 63.13
CA SER A 19 -3.48 55.90 61.99
C SER A 19 -2.78 54.90 61.07
N VAL A 20 -1.46 54.66 61.22
CA VAL A 20 -0.72 53.63 60.46
C VAL A 20 -0.52 52.33 61.26
N VAL A 21 -0.66 52.35 62.58
CA VAL A 21 -0.71 51.12 63.41
C VAL A 21 -2.07 50.41 63.31
N SER A 22 -3.11 51.07 62.81
CA SER A 22 -4.45 50.50 62.64
C SER A 22 -4.72 49.89 61.26
N ALA A 23 -3.74 49.89 60.35
CA ALA A 23 -3.87 49.31 59.01
C ALA A 23 -2.81 48.24 58.68
N GLN A 24 -1.91 47.96 59.63
CA GLN A 24 -0.91 46.90 59.54
C GLN A 24 -0.99 45.99 60.78
N GLU A 25 -2.21 45.75 61.28
CA GLU A 25 -2.50 44.54 62.03
C GLU A 25 -2.51 43.42 60.98
N GLU A 26 -1.39 42.70 60.93
CA GLU A 26 -1.27 41.44 60.20
C GLU A 26 -2.59 40.66 60.33
N GLN A 27 -3.11 40.16 59.22
CA GLN A 27 -4.15 39.13 59.19
C GLN A 27 -3.62 37.83 59.84
N LYS A 28 -3.23 37.88 61.11
CA LYS A 28 -3.11 36.72 61.96
C LYS A 28 -4.55 36.33 62.26
N MET A 29 -5.08 35.40 61.46
CA MET A 29 -6.27 34.64 61.85
C MET A 29 -6.14 34.32 63.34
N LYS A 30 -7.18 34.61 64.13
CA LYS A 30 -7.15 34.28 65.56
C LYS A 30 -6.85 32.79 65.69
N PHE A 31 -6.12 32.39 66.74
CA PHE A 31 -5.72 30.99 66.97
C PHE A 31 -6.88 29.98 66.78
N ASP A 32 -8.08 30.36 67.22
CA ASP A 32 -9.31 29.59 67.04
C ASP A 32 -9.74 29.44 65.56
N ASP A 33 -9.53 30.46 64.73
CA ASP A 33 -9.81 30.39 63.29
C ASP A 33 -8.79 29.50 62.57
N TRP A 34 -7.51 29.57 62.98
CA TRP A 34 -6.47 28.64 62.51
C TRP A 34 -6.77 27.18 62.88
N GLN A 35 -7.23 26.92 64.11
CA GLN A 35 -7.63 25.57 64.52
C GLN A 35 -8.80 25.03 63.66
N LYS A 36 -9.80 25.86 63.35
CA LYS A 36 -10.90 25.47 62.45
C LYS A 36 -10.42 25.18 61.03
N GLU A 37 -9.48 25.97 60.53
CA GLU A 37 -8.93 25.78 59.19
C GLU A 37 -8.08 24.51 59.09
N ILE A 38 -7.22 24.24 60.09
CA ILE A 38 -6.46 22.98 60.21
C ILE A 38 -7.41 21.78 60.27
N ALA A 39 -8.47 21.85 61.07
CA ALA A 39 -9.46 20.78 61.15
C ALA A 39 -10.14 20.54 59.79
N THR A 40 -10.48 21.63 59.08
CA THR A 40 -11.09 21.58 57.75
C THR A 40 -10.15 20.94 56.72
N TYR A 41 -8.88 21.35 56.68
CA TYR A 41 -7.90 20.79 55.75
C TYR A 41 -7.54 19.35 56.08
N THR A 42 -7.51 18.99 57.36
CA THR A 42 -7.31 17.61 57.82
C THR A 42 -8.45 16.71 57.34
N ALA A 43 -9.71 17.15 57.50
CA ALA A 43 -10.88 16.42 57.01
C ALA A 43 -10.87 16.28 55.48
N LYS A 44 -10.48 17.35 54.74
CA LYS A 44 -10.32 17.29 53.28
C LYS A 44 -9.22 16.30 52.86
N ARG A 45 -8.07 16.32 53.53
CA ARG A 45 -6.97 15.38 53.29
C ARG A 45 -7.44 13.93 53.48
N ASP A 46 -8.15 13.65 54.57
CA ASP A 46 -8.61 12.30 54.89
C ASP A 46 -9.68 11.82 53.90
N SER A 47 -10.58 12.72 53.50
CA SER A 47 -11.55 12.46 52.43
C SER A 47 -10.86 12.14 51.09
N LEU A 48 -9.90 12.97 50.66
CA LEU A 48 -9.12 12.73 49.44
C LEU A 48 -8.32 11.43 49.50
N LYS A 49 -7.76 11.09 50.66
CA LYS A 49 -7.06 9.82 50.88
C LYS A 49 -8.02 8.63 50.71
N ASN A 50 -9.21 8.70 51.30
CA ASN A 50 -10.22 7.65 51.13
C ASN A 50 -10.66 7.49 49.66
N VAL A 51 -10.81 8.61 48.94
CA VAL A 51 -11.12 8.60 47.50
C VAL A 51 -9.97 7.96 46.70
N LEU A 52 -8.72 8.32 47.00
CA LEU A 52 -7.54 7.74 46.35
C LEU A 52 -7.45 6.22 46.58
N ASP A 53 -7.65 5.78 47.82
CA ASP A 53 -7.64 4.36 48.18
C ASP A 53 -8.75 3.60 47.45
N LYS A 54 -9.93 4.20 47.32
CA LYS A 54 -11.05 3.63 46.57
C LYS A 54 -10.75 3.52 45.07
N LEU A 55 -10.22 4.59 44.46
CA LEU A 55 -9.80 4.58 43.06
C LEU A 55 -8.73 3.52 42.79
N ASN A 56 -7.77 3.35 43.70
CA ASN A 56 -6.74 2.32 43.57
C ASN A 56 -7.33 0.90 43.63
N GLN A 57 -8.31 0.65 44.51
CA GLN A 57 -9.03 -0.62 44.53
C GLN A 57 -9.80 -0.85 43.23
N ASP A 58 -10.48 0.18 42.71
CA ASP A 58 -11.24 0.07 41.46
C ASP A 58 -10.32 -0.19 40.27
N ILE A 59 -9.14 0.45 40.21
CA ILE A 59 -8.10 0.17 39.21
C ILE A 59 -7.64 -1.29 39.29
N ALA A 60 -7.38 -1.79 40.51
CA ALA A 60 -6.97 -3.19 40.70
C ALA A 60 -8.07 -4.16 40.24
N ASN A 61 -9.33 -3.87 40.57
CA ASN A 61 -10.48 -4.66 40.15
C ASN A 61 -10.65 -4.68 38.63
N LEU A 62 -10.56 -3.51 37.98
CA LEU A 62 -10.66 -3.38 36.52
C LEU A 62 -9.53 -4.14 35.81
N LYS A 63 -8.30 -4.09 36.35
CA LYS A 63 -7.17 -4.86 35.82
C LYS A 63 -7.43 -6.37 35.91
N ASN A 64 -7.97 -6.84 37.02
CA ASN A 64 -8.31 -8.25 37.18
C ASN A 64 -9.46 -8.68 36.25
N GLN A 65 -10.47 -7.83 36.07
CA GLN A 65 -11.55 -8.08 35.11
C GLN A 65 -11.04 -8.16 33.67
N LEU A 66 -10.14 -7.25 33.28
CA LEU A 66 -9.51 -7.27 31.96
C LEU A 66 -8.71 -8.56 31.75
N ALA A 67 -7.89 -8.96 32.73
CA ALA A 67 -7.13 -10.20 32.66
C ALA A 67 -8.03 -11.45 32.57
N GLY A 68 -9.16 -11.45 33.28
CA GLY A 68 -10.16 -12.52 33.18
C GLY A 68 -10.80 -12.59 31.80
N LEU A 69 -11.23 -11.44 31.26
CA LEU A 69 -11.82 -11.36 29.92
C LEU A 69 -10.83 -11.78 28.82
N ASP A 70 -9.57 -11.40 28.95
CA ASP A 70 -8.51 -11.83 28.03
C ASP A 70 -8.32 -13.35 28.07
N ALA A 71 -8.33 -13.96 29.26
CA ALA A 71 -8.22 -15.40 29.40
C ALA A 71 -9.41 -16.14 28.77
N ASP A 72 -10.63 -15.65 29.01
CA ASP A 72 -11.86 -16.19 28.41
C ASP A 72 -11.84 -16.06 26.89
N TYR A 73 -11.40 -14.92 26.35
CA TYR A 73 -11.24 -14.71 24.92
C TYR A 73 -10.23 -15.68 24.29
N GLN A 74 -9.06 -15.89 24.92
CA GLN A 74 -8.08 -16.86 24.43
C GLN A 74 -8.62 -18.30 24.44
N LYS A 75 -9.41 -18.66 25.45
CA LYS A 75 -10.05 -19.98 25.53
C LYS A 75 -11.07 -20.16 24.41
N GLU A 76 -11.88 -19.15 24.13
CA GLU A 76 -12.86 -19.22 23.04
C GLU A 76 -12.20 -19.31 21.66
N LEU A 77 -11.10 -18.57 21.43
CA LEU A 77 -10.29 -18.71 20.22
C LEU A 77 -9.74 -20.13 20.06
N GLN A 78 -9.24 -20.74 21.13
CA GLN A 78 -8.74 -22.12 21.07
C GLN A 78 -9.86 -23.12 20.74
N ASN A 79 -11.04 -22.95 21.33
CA ASN A 79 -12.21 -23.77 21.03
C ASN A 79 -12.60 -23.65 19.54
N TYR A 80 -12.63 -22.42 19.02
CA TYR A 80 -12.93 -22.13 17.63
C TYR A 80 -11.94 -22.81 16.67
N TYR A 81 -10.63 -22.67 16.93
CA TYR A 81 -9.59 -23.32 16.13
C TYR A 81 -9.69 -24.85 16.19
N SER A 82 -9.96 -25.41 17.37
CA SER A 82 -10.16 -26.86 17.53
C SER A 82 -11.38 -27.35 16.74
N LEU A 83 -12.48 -26.60 16.71
CA LEU A 83 -13.69 -26.95 15.97
C LEU A 83 -13.43 -26.99 14.46
N LEU A 84 -12.67 -26.03 13.95
CA LEU A 84 -12.27 -25.97 12.56
C LEU A 84 -11.09 -26.88 12.22
N GLN A 85 -10.52 -27.58 13.20
CA GLN A 85 -9.32 -28.40 13.06
C GLN A 85 -8.16 -27.60 12.45
N THR A 86 -7.96 -26.39 12.94
CA THR A 86 -6.97 -25.45 12.46
C THR A 86 -6.18 -24.84 13.62
N SER A 87 -5.27 -23.93 13.30
CA SER A 87 -4.45 -23.19 14.24
C SER A 87 -4.45 -21.71 13.87
N LYS A 88 -4.11 -20.86 14.84
CA LYS A 88 -3.92 -19.42 14.59
C LYS A 88 -2.99 -19.17 13.39
N GLN A 89 -1.88 -19.89 13.31
CA GLN A 89 -0.90 -19.73 12.23
C GLN A 89 -1.50 -20.07 10.86
N GLU A 90 -2.30 -21.12 10.75
CA GLU A 90 -2.95 -21.50 9.49
C GLU A 90 -4.03 -20.50 9.08
N MET A 91 -4.80 -19.99 10.05
CA MET A 91 -5.79 -18.92 9.83
C MET A 91 -5.13 -17.65 9.33
N ASP A 92 -4.05 -17.20 9.99
CA ASP A 92 -3.27 -16.04 9.58
C ASP A 92 -2.67 -16.24 8.18
N SER A 93 -2.13 -17.43 7.90
CA SER A 93 -1.58 -17.77 6.59
C SER A 93 -2.65 -17.79 5.50
N PHE A 94 -3.85 -18.28 5.81
CA PHE A 94 -4.99 -18.30 4.89
C PHE A 94 -5.50 -16.89 4.59
N ALA A 95 -5.62 -16.04 5.62
CA ALA A 95 -5.95 -14.63 5.49
C ALA A 95 -4.96 -13.91 4.56
N GLN A 96 -3.65 -14.11 4.77
CA GLN A 96 -2.61 -13.54 3.92
C GLN A 96 -2.71 -14.01 2.46
N LYS A 97 -3.02 -15.29 2.22
CA LYS A 97 -3.25 -15.81 0.85
C LYS A 97 -4.44 -15.13 0.18
N LEU A 98 -5.56 -14.95 0.91
CA LEU A 98 -6.71 -14.22 0.40
C LEU A 98 -6.35 -12.76 0.08
N ASP A 99 -5.58 -12.09 0.93
CA ASP A 99 -5.12 -10.72 0.70
C ASP A 99 -4.27 -10.60 -0.57
N GLN A 100 -3.30 -11.50 -0.75
CA GLN A 100 -2.40 -11.53 -1.90
C GLN A 100 -3.16 -11.77 -3.21
N ILE A 101 -4.06 -12.76 -3.22
CA ILE A 101 -4.87 -13.10 -4.40
C ILE A 101 -5.82 -11.95 -4.73
N SER A 102 -6.50 -11.38 -3.71
CA SER A 102 -7.38 -10.22 -3.90
C SER A 102 -6.61 -9.05 -4.50
N ALA A 103 -5.45 -8.69 -3.96
CA ALA A 103 -4.65 -7.57 -4.47
C ALA A 103 -4.19 -7.80 -5.92
N THR A 104 -3.84 -9.05 -6.26
CA THR A 104 -3.45 -9.43 -7.62
C THR A 104 -4.62 -9.28 -8.59
N ILE A 105 -5.79 -9.84 -8.24
CA ILE A 105 -7.02 -9.72 -9.02
C ILE A 105 -7.42 -8.25 -9.17
N ASP A 106 -7.40 -7.47 -8.09
CA ASP A 106 -7.73 -6.04 -8.11
C ASP A 106 -6.79 -5.24 -9.02
N GLY A 107 -5.52 -5.66 -9.12
CA GLY A 107 -4.55 -5.11 -10.07
C GLY A 107 -4.98 -5.33 -11.51
N TYR A 108 -5.36 -6.57 -11.87
CA TYR A 108 -5.88 -6.90 -13.20
C TYR A 108 -7.23 -6.26 -13.50
N MET A 109 -8.11 -6.15 -12.50
CA MET A 109 -9.43 -5.54 -12.65
C MET A 109 -9.34 -4.09 -13.12
N LYS A 110 -8.30 -3.35 -12.68
CA LYS A 110 -8.04 -1.95 -13.06
C LYS A 110 -7.42 -1.79 -14.44
N MET A 111 -6.91 -2.87 -15.05
CA MET A 111 -6.32 -2.81 -16.39
C MET A 111 -7.40 -2.63 -17.45
N SER A 112 -7.02 -2.01 -18.57
CA SER A 112 -7.85 -2.01 -19.77
C SER A 112 -8.04 -3.44 -20.28
N ASP A 113 -9.14 -3.71 -20.99
CA ASP A 113 -9.36 -5.04 -21.57
C ASP A 113 -8.21 -5.46 -22.50
N GLN A 114 -7.62 -4.52 -23.24
CA GLN A 114 -6.47 -4.77 -24.09
C GLN A 114 -5.24 -5.24 -23.31
N ASP A 115 -4.86 -4.53 -22.24
CA ASP A 115 -3.70 -4.91 -21.42
C ASP A 115 -3.98 -6.21 -20.67
N LEU A 116 -5.21 -6.42 -20.22
CA LEU A 116 -5.63 -7.65 -19.57
C LEU A 116 -5.46 -8.88 -20.49
N CYS A 117 -5.76 -8.74 -21.79
CA CYS A 117 -5.56 -9.81 -22.77
C CYS A 117 -4.08 -10.28 -22.86
N ALA A 118 -3.13 -9.37 -22.65
CA ALA A 118 -1.70 -9.69 -22.65
C ALA A 118 -1.27 -10.51 -21.42
N HIS A 119 -2.07 -10.47 -20.36
CA HIS A 119 -1.87 -11.19 -19.09
C HIS A 119 -2.80 -12.41 -18.94
N ARG A 120 -3.42 -12.89 -20.02
CA ARG A 120 -4.36 -14.02 -19.97
C ARG A 120 -3.78 -15.28 -19.34
N ASP A 121 -2.50 -15.57 -19.60
CA ASP A 121 -1.84 -16.77 -19.09
C ASP A 121 -1.53 -16.62 -17.59
N ASP A 122 -1.19 -15.41 -17.15
CA ASP A 122 -0.98 -15.09 -15.73
C ASP A 122 -2.30 -15.21 -14.95
N VAL A 123 -3.40 -14.70 -15.50
CA VAL A 123 -4.74 -14.83 -14.90
C VAL A 123 -5.17 -16.30 -14.89
N ALA A 124 -4.91 -17.07 -15.94
CA ALA A 124 -5.19 -18.51 -15.95
C ALA A 124 -4.39 -19.27 -14.87
N ALA A 125 -3.16 -18.83 -14.58
CA ALA A 125 -2.34 -19.44 -13.53
C ALA A 125 -2.91 -19.22 -12.12
N LEU A 126 -3.70 -18.17 -11.89
CA LEU A 126 -4.40 -17.94 -10.61
C LEU A 126 -5.38 -19.07 -10.27
N GLN A 127 -5.86 -19.83 -11.27
CA GLN A 127 -6.76 -20.96 -11.04
C GLN A 127 -6.21 -21.95 -10.02
N ASN A 128 -4.90 -22.22 -10.04
CA ASN A 128 -4.28 -23.16 -9.11
C ASN A 128 -4.33 -22.62 -7.68
N GLN A 129 -4.05 -21.32 -7.49
CA GLN A 129 -4.13 -20.68 -6.18
C GLN A 129 -5.58 -20.67 -5.64
N LEU A 130 -6.57 -20.46 -6.50
CA LEU A 130 -7.98 -20.53 -6.13
C LEU A 130 -8.42 -21.95 -5.78
N ASN A 131 -7.91 -22.96 -6.49
CA ASN A 131 -8.16 -24.35 -6.17
C ASN A 131 -7.56 -24.73 -4.81
N ASP A 132 -6.36 -24.23 -4.48
CA ASP A 132 -5.74 -24.42 -3.17
C ASP A 132 -6.57 -23.78 -2.04
N LEU A 133 -7.12 -22.58 -2.26
CA LEU A 133 -8.04 -21.96 -1.31
C LEU A 133 -9.28 -22.83 -1.08
N LYS A 134 -9.85 -23.36 -2.17
CA LYS A 134 -11.06 -24.18 -2.15
C LYS A 134 -10.84 -25.55 -1.51
N ALA A 135 -9.61 -26.08 -1.58
CA ALA A 135 -9.22 -27.32 -0.92
C ALA A 135 -9.15 -27.18 0.61
N SER A 136 -8.83 -25.98 1.11
CA SER A 136 -8.89 -25.69 2.55
C SER A 136 -10.33 -25.46 2.99
N LYS A 137 -10.79 -26.09 4.08
CA LYS A 137 -12.13 -25.84 4.65
C LYS A 137 -12.30 -24.41 5.14
N LEU A 138 -11.19 -23.68 5.35
CA LEU A 138 -11.19 -22.32 5.87
C LEU A 138 -11.89 -21.32 4.94
N HIS A 139 -12.03 -21.60 3.64
CA HIS A 139 -12.79 -20.71 2.74
C HIS A 139 -14.28 -20.58 3.13
N LEU A 140 -14.80 -21.52 3.93
CA LEU A 140 -16.17 -21.50 4.45
C LEU A 140 -16.27 -20.88 5.86
N ALA A 141 -15.13 -20.56 6.49
CA ALA A 141 -15.14 -19.89 7.78
C ALA A 141 -15.80 -18.51 7.64
N ALA A 142 -16.65 -18.14 8.61
CA ALA A 142 -17.48 -16.94 8.52
C ALA A 142 -16.66 -15.65 8.26
N GLU A 143 -15.47 -15.55 8.83
CA GLU A 143 -14.57 -14.40 8.66
C GLU A 143 -13.95 -14.31 7.25
N PHE A 144 -13.82 -15.44 6.55
CA PHE A 144 -13.20 -15.49 5.21
C PHE A 144 -14.20 -15.61 4.07
N TYR A 145 -15.42 -16.09 4.37
CA TYR A 145 -16.40 -16.46 3.37
C TYR A 145 -16.74 -15.30 2.43
N SER A 146 -17.02 -14.10 2.96
CA SER A 146 -17.38 -12.94 2.14
C SER A 146 -16.24 -12.57 1.18
N LYS A 147 -15.01 -12.49 1.68
CA LYS A 147 -13.83 -12.16 0.89
C LYS A 147 -13.53 -13.21 -0.17
N TYR A 148 -13.64 -14.49 0.18
CA TYR A 148 -13.51 -15.60 -0.77
C TYR A 148 -14.53 -15.48 -1.90
N GLN A 149 -15.80 -15.19 -1.61
CA GLN A 149 -16.83 -14.99 -2.63
C GLN A 149 -16.50 -13.81 -3.56
N THR A 150 -16.04 -12.67 -3.00
CA THR A 150 -15.60 -11.53 -3.81
C THR A 150 -14.45 -11.90 -4.75
N ILE A 151 -13.45 -12.63 -4.26
CA ILE A 151 -12.33 -13.12 -5.07
C ILE A 151 -12.84 -14.00 -6.22
N MET A 152 -13.73 -14.95 -5.95
CA MET A 152 -14.27 -15.85 -6.98
C MET A 152 -15.09 -15.10 -8.02
N ASN A 153 -15.89 -14.11 -7.60
CA ASN A 153 -16.69 -13.28 -8.50
C ASN A 153 -15.81 -12.39 -9.40
N ASN A 154 -14.82 -11.71 -8.82
CA ASN A 154 -13.90 -10.87 -9.59
C ASN A 154 -13.06 -11.72 -10.55
N TYR A 155 -12.62 -12.90 -10.13
CA TYR A 155 -11.93 -13.83 -11.03
C TYR A 155 -12.82 -14.28 -12.20
N ALA A 156 -14.09 -14.59 -11.95
CA ALA A 156 -15.05 -14.94 -13.00
C ALA A 156 -15.26 -13.76 -13.99
N ASP A 157 -15.33 -12.52 -13.48
CA ASP A 157 -15.39 -11.32 -14.33
C ASP A 157 -14.14 -11.16 -15.19
N LEU A 158 -12.93 -11.33 -14.60
CA LEU A 158 -11.68 -11.34 -15.36
C LEU A 158 -11.69 -12.40 -16.46
N GLN A 159 -12.14 -13.62 -16.15
CA GLN A 159 -12.26 -14.66 -17.18
C GLN A 159 -13.26 -14.29 -18.28
N ALA A 160 -14.38 -13.66 -17.95
CA ALA A 160 -15.36 -13.20 -18.93
C ALA A 160 -14.81 -12.07 -19.82
N ARG A 161 -14.02 -11.15 -19.25
CA ARG A 161 -13.30 -10.10 -19.99
C ARG A 161 -12.25 -10.71 -20.91
N ILE A 162 -11.47 -11.67 -20.42
CA ILE A 162 -10.44 -12.39 -21.20
C ILE A 162 -11.06 -13.22 -22.33
N ALA A 163 -12.24 -13.83 -22.13
CA ALA A 163 -12.92 -14.58 -23.17
C ALA A 163 -13.23 -13.71 -24.42
N LYS A 164 -13.47 -12.41 -24.24
CA LYS A 164 -13.67 -11.44 -25.33
C LYS A 164 -12.38 -11.15 -26.11
N CYS A 165 -11.20 -11.41 -25.54
CA CYS A 165 -9.92 -11.25 -26.24
C CYS A 165 -9.82 -12.12 -27.50
N SER A 166 -10.45 -13.31 -27.50
CA SER A 166 -10.49 -14.21 -28.67
C SER A 166 -11.45 -13.72 -29.77
N GLN A 167 -12.39 -12.83 -29.44
CA GLN A 167 -13.29 -12.22 -30.42
C GLN A 167 -12.63 -11.07 -31.19
N VAL A 168 -11.47 -10.61 -30.74
CA VAL A 168 -10.59 -9.77 -31.55
C VAL A 168 -9.95 -10.69 -32.59
N VAL A 169 -10.53 -10.71 -33.80
CA VAL A 169 -9.94 -11.41 -34.95
C VAL A 169 -8.56 -10.80 -35.19
N MET A 170 -7.53 -11.45 -34.64
CA MET A 170 -6.14 -11.08 -34.82
C MET A 170 -5.88 -11.01 -36.32
N LYS A 171 -5.69 -9.78 -36.82
CA LYS A 171 -5.39 -9.58 -38.23
C LYS A 171 -4.11 -10.35 -38.52
N THR A 172 -4.09 -11.09 -39.60
CA THR A 172 -2.85 -11.72 -40.06
C THR A 172 -2.29 -10.94 -41.24
N TYR A 173 -0.98 -10.88 -41.34
CA TYR A 173 -0.28 -10.31 -42.47
C TYR A 173 0.61 -11.38 -43.09
N THR A 174 0.39 -11.68 -44.37
CA THR A 174 1.28 -12.57 -45.11
C THR A 174 2.46 -11.76 -45.63
N VAL A 175 3.66 -12.11 -45.19
CA VAL A 175 4.91 -11.44 -45.59
C VAL A 175 5.12 -11.60 -47.08
N GLY A 176 5.25 -10.47 -47.78
CA GLY A 176 5.60 -10.46 -49.19
C GLY A 176 7.09 -10.63 -49.44
N THR A 177 7.49 -10.50 -50.70
CA THR A 177 8.91 -10.59 -51.07
C THR A 177 9.62 -9.25 -50.84
N TRP A 178 10.92 -9.32 -50.53
CA TRP A 178 11.78 -8.14 -50.42
C TRP A 178 11.76 -7.29 -51.69
N ALA A 179 11.80 -7.94 -52.86
CA ALA A 179 11.81 -7.26 -54.16
C ALA A 179 10.52 -6.45 -54.44
N LYS A 180 9.36 -6.93 -53.97
CA LYS A 180 8.06 -6.31 -54.26
C LYS A 180 7.61 -5.34 -53.18
N ASN A 181 7.69 -5.75 -51.92
CA ASN A 181 7.07 -5.04 -50.81
C ASN A 181 8.09 -4.45 -49.84
N ARG A 182 9.37 -4.85 -49.93
CA ARG A 182 10.43 -4.55 -48.94
C ARG A 182 9.97 -4.85 -47.52
N ASP A 183 9.22 -5.94 -47.36
CA ASP A 183 8.61 -6.27 -46.09
C ASP A 183 9.71 -6.63 -45.07
N CYS A 184 9.74 -5.86 -44.00
CA CYS A 184 10.44 -6.11 -42.73
C CYS A 184 9.49 -5.65 -41.62
N LEU A 185 9.71 -6.06 -40.36
CA LEU A 185 8.80 -5.71 -39.27
C LEU A 185 8.52 -4.20 -39.17
N TRP A 186 9.55 -3.38 -39.42
CA TRP A 186 9.46 -1.92 -39.49
C TRP A 186 8.53 -1.42 -40.60
N ASN A 187 8.71 -1.92 -41.83
CA ASN A 187 7.91 -1.52 -42.99
C ASN A 187 6.49 -2.06 -42.94
N ILE A 188 6.28 -3.23 -42.32
CA ILE A 188 4.94 -3.78 -42.08
C ILE A 188 4.19 -2.89 -41.10
N ALA A 189 4.80 -2.53 -39.97
CA ALA A 189 4.21 -1.61 -38.99
C ALA A 189 3.88 -0.23 -39.60
N LYS A 190 4.74 0.28 -40.50
CA LYS A 190 4.54 1.55 -41.20
C LYS A 190 3.32 1.58 -42.12
N LYS A 191 2.78 0.43 -42.56
CA LYS A 191 1.63 0.42 -43.48
C LYS A 191 0.41 1.03 -42.78
N LYS A 192 -0.30 1.91 -43.50
CA LYS A 192 -1.54 2.57 -43.04
C LYS A 192 -2.64 1.58 -42.63
N THR A 193 -2.66 0.40 -43.26
CA THR A 193 -3.62 -0.69 -42.95
C THR A 193 -3.26 -1.49 -41.71
N ILE A 194 -2.04 -1.31 -41.18
CA ILE A 194 -1.50 -2.02 -40.01
C ILE A 194 -1.49 -1.09 -38.81
N TYR A 195 -0.48 -0.22 -38.67
CA TYR A 195 -0.38 0.72 -37.55
C TYR A 195 -0.22 2.18 -37.96
N ASP A 196 0.20 2.45 -39.20
CA ASP A 196 0.63 3.79 -39.65
C ASP A 196 1.78 4.37 -38.80
N ASP A 197 2.48 3.52 -38.05
CA ASP A 197 3.55 3.91 -37.15
C ASP A 197 4.68 2.86 -37.19
N PRO A 198 5.83 3.18 -37.77
CA PRO A 198 6.94 2.25 -37.86
C PRO A 198 7.54 1.89 -36.50
N TRP A 199 7.41 2.74 -35.48
CA TRP A 199 7.94 2.48 -34.14
C TRP A 199 7.20 1.36 -33.40
N LYS A 200 6.05 0.92 -33.95
CA LYS A 200 5.25 -0.19 -33.41
C LYS A 200 5.63 -1.57 -33.93
N TRP A 201 6.71 -1.68 -34.71
CA TRP A 201 7.28 -2.98 -35.09
C TRP A 201 7.54 -3.96 -33.92
N PRO A 202 7.89 -3.53 -32.68
CA PRO A 202 8.12 -4.44 -31.57
C PRO A 202 6.85 -5.19 -31.16
N LYS A 203 5.65 -4.64 -31.44
CA LYS A 203 4.37 -5.34 -31.22
C LYS A 203 4.31 -6.63 -32.02
N ILE A 204 4.59 -6.52 -33.32
CA ILE A 204 4.61 -7.65 -34.25
C ILE A 204 5.67 -8.66 -33.81
N TYR A 205 6.85 -8.18 -33.40
CA TYR A 205 7.92 -9.06 -32.94
C TYR A 205 7.54 -9.84 -31.68
N VAL A 206 7.05 -9.17 -30.64
CA VAL A 206 6.72 -9.80 -29.35
C VAL A 206 5.63 -10.86 -29.51
N GLU A 207 4.60 -10.57 -30.31
CA GLU A 207 3.50 -11.51 -30.55
C GLU A 207 3.93 -12.75 -31.35
N ASN A 208 4.94 -12.61 -32.23
CA ASN A 208 5.42 -13.70 -33.08
C ASN A 208 6.80 -14.22 -32.64
N ARG A 209 7.22 -13.99 -31.39
CA ARG A 209 8.53 -14.41 -30.82
C ARG A 209 8.80 -15.92 -30.94
N ASP A 210 7.74 -16.72 -30.96
CA ASP A 210 7.85 -18.17 -31.08
C ASP A 210 8.38 -18.58 -32.46
N GLU A 211 7.99 -17.85 -33.50
CA GLU A 211 8.38 -18.09 -34.90
C GLU A 211 9.56 -17.22 -35.34
N ILE A 212 9.61 -15.96 -34.89
CA ILE A 212 10.65 -14.99 -35.26
C ILE A 212 11.72 -14.96 -34.16
N LYS A 213 12.82 -15.67 -34.36
CA LYS A 213 13.96 -15.61 -33.43
C LYS A 213 14.77 -14.33 -33.60
N ASN A 214 14.96 -13.89 -34.85
CA ASN A 214 15.67 -12.67 -35.18
C ASN A 214 14.70 -11.64 -35.79
N PRO A 215 14.50 -10.46 -35.18
CA PRO A 215 13.57 -9.44 -35.68
C PRO A 215 13.93 -8.89 -37.06
N ASP A 216 15.20 -9.02 -37.48
CA ASP A 216 15.65 -8.60 -38.82
C ASP A 216 15.37 -9.65 -39.92
N LEU A 217 14.90 -10.85 -39.56
CA LEU A 217 14.76 -11.97 -40.49
C LEU A 217 13.32 -12.50 -40.49
N ILE A 218 12.59 -12.18 -41.54
CA ILE A 218 11.26 -12.71 -41.86
C ILE A 218 11.26 -13.24 -43.29
N TYR A 219 10.45 -14.26 -43.56
CA TYR A 219 10.47 -14.96 -44.86
C TYR A 219 9.18 -14.73 -45.66
N PRO A 220 9.24 -14.69 -47.01
CA PRO A 220 8.04 -14.61 -47.84
C PRO A 220 7.06 -15.76 -47.54
N LYS A 221 5.76 -15.46 -47.59
CA LYS A 221 4.64 -16.35 -47.25
C LYS A 221 4.50 -16.70 -45.76
N GLN A 222 5.39 -16.20 -44.90
CA GLN A 222 5.19 -16.32 -43.45
C GLN A 222 3.94 -15.52 -43.04
N VAL A 223 3.08 -16.11 -42.22
CA VAL A 223 1.85 -15.49 -41.75
C VAL A 223 2.09 -14.93 -40.35
N LEU A 224 2.17 -13.62 -40.22
CA LEU A 224 2.40 -12.94 -38.95
C LEU A 224 1.08 -12.55 -38.30
N LYS A 225 0.97 -12.77 -37.00
CA LYS A 225 -0.10 -12.21 -36.17
C LYS A 225 0.15 -10.71 -36.00
N ILE A 226 -0.86 -9.90 -36.26
CA ILE A 226 -0.82 -8.44 -36.13
C ILE A 226 -1.72 -8.05 -34.94
N PRO A 227 -1.13 -7.73 -33.78
CA PRO A 227 -1.85 -7.15 -32.65
C PRO A 227 -2.63 -5.90 -33.05
N GLU A 228 -3.62 -5.51 -32.26
CA GLU A 228 -4.34 -4.25 -32.51
C GLU A 228 -3.44 -3.01 -32.37
N ASN A 229 -3.85 -1.93 -33.04
CA ASN A 229 -3.15 -0.66 -33.02
C ASN A 229 -3.35 0.07 -31.69
N GLY A 230 -2.55 -0.27 -30.68
CA GLY A 230 -2.53 0.39 -29.37
C GLY A 230 -1.19 1.05 -29.01
N PRO A 231 -1.06 1.61 -27.79
CA PRO A 231 0.23 2.01 -27.23
C PRO A 231 1.13 0.78 -26.99
N LEU A 232 2.45 1.00 -26.89
CA LEU A 232 3.40 -0.07 -26.59
C LEU A 232 3.32 -0.48 -25.12
N THR A 233 3.24 -1.79 -24.85
CA THR A 233 3.36 -2.37 -23.51
C THR A 233 4.82 -2.31 -23.04
N ASP A 234 5.07 -2.47 -21.74
CA ASP A 234 6.44 -2.43 -21.21
C ASP A 234 7.31 -3.57 -21.75
N ARG A 235 6.72 -4.74 -22.00
CA ARG A 235 7.39 -5.86 -22.67
C ARG A 235 7.83 -5.50 -24.09
N GLU A 236 6.98 -4.81 -24.85
CA GLU A 236 7.27 -4.36 -26.21
C GLU A 236 8.34 -3.25 -26.24
N LYS A 237 8.28 -2.29 -25.32
CA LYS A 237 9.32 -1.25 -25.14
C LYS A 237 10.68 -1.87 -24.79
N ALA A 238 10.69 -2.84 -23.86
CA ALA A 238 11.90 -3.55 -23.47
C ALA A 238 12.50 -4.33 -24.64
N ALA A 239 11.66 -4.98 -25.45
CA ALA A 239 12.10 -5.67 -26.67
C ALA A 239 12.73 -4.70 -27.69
N ALA A 240 12.13 -3.53 -27.91
CA ALA A 240 12.68 -2.49 -28.78
C ALA A 240 14.05 -2.01 -28.29
N LYS A 241 14.16 -1.69 -26.99
CA LYS A 241 15.41 -1.25 -26.36
C LYS A 241 16.52 -2.28 -26.51
N ALA A 242 16.21 -3.56 -26.26
CA ALA A 242 17.16 -4.66 -26.41
C ALA A 242 17.66 -4.79 -27.87
N TYR A 243 16.77 -4.64 -28.85
CA TYR A 243 17.13 -4.67 -30.26
C TYR A 243 18.12 -3.56 -30.64
N TYR A 244 17.81 -2.31 -30.31
CA TYR A 244 18.70 -1.18 -30.64
C TYR A 244 20.05 -1.27 -29.92
N ALA A 245 20.07 -1.74 -28.67
CA ALA A 245 21.32 -1.98 -27.95
C ALA A 245 22.19 -3.04 -28.65
N LYS A 246 21.57 -4.13 -29.15
CA LYS A 246 22.29 -5.16 -29.91
C LYS A 246 22.83 -4.63 -31.23
N LYS A 247 22.02 -3.85 -31.96
CA LYS A 247 22.40 -3.25 -33.24
C LYS A 247 23.59 -2.29 -33.10
N ALA A 248 23.54 -1.38 -32.12
CA ALA A 248 24.63 -0.43 -31.84
C ALA A 248 25.95 -1.15 -31.50
N ARG A 249 25.89 -2.24 -30.74
CA ARG A 249 27.07 -3.07 -30.44
C ARG A 249 27.64 -3.73 -31.70
N ALA A 250 26.78 -4.26 -32.56
CA ALA A 250 27.19 -4.90 -33.82
C ALA A 250 27.84 -3.89 -34.78
N GLU A 251 27.27 -2.70 -34.91
CA GLU A 251 27.81 -1.60 -35.73
C GLU A 251 29.19 -1.15 -35.22
N LYS A 252 29.34 -0.98 -33.89
CA LYS A 252 30.63 -0.67 -33.28
C LYS A 252 31.68 -1.74 -33.55
N ALA A 253 31.34 -3.02 -33.36
CA ALA A 253 32.24 -4.13 -33.63
C ALA A 253 32.62 -4.25 -35.12
N ALA A 254 31.71 -3.92 -36.03
CA ALA A 254 31.99 -3.89 -37.46
C ALA A 254 32.95 -2.74 -37.83
N ALA A 255 32.76 -1.56 -37.25
CA ALA A 255 33.66 -0.41 -37.44
C ALA A 255 35.07 -0.69 -36.91
N GLU A 256 35.20 -1.34 -35.75
CA GLU A 256 36.48 -1.75 -35.17
C GLU A 256 37.21 -2.78 -36.05
N LYS A 257 36.48 -3.71 -36.68
CA LYS A 257 37.06 -4.67 -37.64
C LYS A 257 37.48 -4.02 -38.95
N ALA A 258 36.72 -3.05 -39.45
CA ALA A 258 37.05 -2.32 -40.67
C ALA A 258 38.31 -1.43 -40.53
N ASN A 259 38.62 -0.99 -39.30
CA ASN A 259 39.80 -0.18 -38.99
C ASN A 259 41.04 -0.98 -38.56
N LYS A 260 41.02 -2.33 -38.62
CA LYS A 260 42.24 -3.13 -38.41
C LYS A 260 43.09 -3.11 -39.70
N PRO A 261 44.35 -2.65 -39.66
CA PRO A 261 45.22 -2.69 -40.83
C PRO A 261 45.45 -4.15 -41.27
N ALA A 262 45.46 -4.39 -42.58
CA ALA A 262 45.79 -5.68 -43.14
C ALA A 262 47.23 -6.02 -42.75
N GLU A 263 47.41 -7.02 -41.88
CA GLU A 263 48.72 -7.58 -41.57
C GLU A 263 49.31 -8.14 -42.87
N THR A 264 50.36 -7.48 -43.35
CA THR A 264 51.12 -7.87 -44.55
C THR A 264 52.04 -9.01 -44.13
N HIS A 265 51.78 -10.20 -44.67
CA HIS A 265 52.67 -11.37 -44.60
C HIS A 265 53.76 -11.28 -45.65
#